data_AF-A0A401YFA5-F1
#
_entry.id   AF-A0A401YFA5-F1
#
_cell.length_a   1.000
_cell.length_b   1.000
_cell.length_c   1.000
_cell.angle_alpha   90.00
_cell.angle_beta   90.00
_cell.angle_gamma   90.00
#
_symmetry.space_group_name_H-M   'P 1'
#
loop_
_entity.id
_entity.type
_entity.pdbx_description
1 polymer ?
#
loop_
_entity_poly.entity_id
_entity_poly.type
_entity_poly.pdbx_seq_one_letter_code
_entity_poly.pdbx_strand_id
1 'polypeptide(L)'
;MVLRGEEIPVDSYGFRDRSWGPRSQFGPGLMQSPARRGGYSYATASEHDAFHSITMDFGRGCVSIHGYLLRDGTWAKLARGHREVVERDDATGWAARVVLTGVDTLGRELHAEGRLYNRLGFFLNPNLFTVNGLTEWTFDGVTAWGEDHENFSAAEIRRHSRDWRARRSAG
;
A
#
# COMPACT_ATOMS: atom_id res chain seq x y z
N MET A 1 19.24 -6.53 15.45
CA MET A 1 19.08 -7.60 14.42
C MET A 1 20.45 -8.17 14.11
N VAL A 2 20.60 -9.50 13.95
CA VAL A 2 21.89 -10.09 13.54
C VAL A 2 21.82 -10.51 12.08
N LEU A 3 22.70 -9.96 11.23
CA LEU A 3 22.79 -10.28 9.81
C LEU A 3 24.23 -10.71 9.49
N ARG A 4 24.41 -11.94 9.00
CA ARG A 4 25.74 -12.50 8.66
C ARG A 4 26.76 -12.42 9.82
N GLY A 5 26.28 -12.51 11.06
CA GLY A 5 27.11 -12.43 12.28
C GLY A 5 27.36 -11.00 12.80
N GLU A 6 26.90 -9.98 12.09
CA GLU A 6 26.95 -8.58 12.54
C GLU A 6 25.67 -8.20 13.29
N GLU A 7 25.82 -7.58 14.46
CA GLU A 7 24.70 -6.99 15.18
C GLU A 7 24.43 -5.56 14.70
N ILE A 8 23.23 -5.36 14.17
CA ILE A 8 22.71 -4.08 13.68
C ILE A 8 21.65 -3.60 14.67
N PRO A 9 21.83 -2.45 15.35
CA PRO A 9 20.79 -1.90 16.22
C PRO A 9 19.56 -1.53 15.40
N VAL A 10 18.37 -1.89 15.90
CA VAL A 10 17.09 -1.57 15.28
C VAL A 10 16.28 -0.75 16.27
N ASP A 11 16.11 0.52 15.96
CA ASP A 11 15.26 1.46 16.70
C ASP A 11 14.26 2.04 15.70
N SER A 12 13.08 1.42 15.62
CA SER A 12 12.07 1.75 14.63
C SER A 12 10.68 1.40 15.14
N TYR A 13 9.68 2.13 14.65
CA TYR A 13 8.29 1.85 14.95
C TYR A 13 7.78 0.65 14.15
N GLY A 14 7.02 -0.22 14.84
CA GLY A 14 6.31 -1.32 14.21
C GLY A 14 4.85 -0.97 13.96
N PHE A 15 4.30 -1.45 12.84
CA PHE A 15 2.86 -1.45 12.60
C PHE A 15 2.32 -2.88 12.71
N ARG A 16 1.16 -3.02 13.35
CA ARG A 16 0.45 -4.30 13.45
C ARG A 16 -0.98 -4.12 13.02
N ASP A 17 -1.36 -4.82 11.96
CA ASP A 17 -2.73 -4.95 11.55
C ASP A 17 -3.30 -6.32 11.94
N ARG A 18 -4.63 -6.39 11.91
CA ARG A 18 -5.38 -7.62 12.14
C ARG A 18 -6.65 -7.54 11.32
N SER A 19 -6.88 -8.53 10.48
CA SER A 19 -8.17 -8.75 9.84
C SER A 19 -8.68 -10.17 10.10
N TRP A 20 -9.99 -10.35 10.06
CA TRP A 20 -10.67 -11.63 10.13
C TRP A 20 -11.97 -11.57 9.34
N GLY A 21 -12.54 -12.73 9.02
CA GLY A 21 -13.78 -12.87 8.28
C GLY A 21 -13.67 -13.92 7.19
N PRO A 22 -14.78 -14.34 6.59
CA PRO A 22 -14.76 -15.27 5.47
C PRO A 22 -13.92 -14.73 4.31
N ARG A 23 -12.96 -15.52 3.84
CA ARG A 23 -12.12 -15.19 2.67
C ARG A 23 -12.26 -16.29 1.64
N SER A 24 -12.93 -15.99 0.53
CA SER A 24 -12.84 -16.87 -0.62
C SER A 24 -11.42 -16.78 -1.17
N GLN A 25 -10.74 -17.92 -1.28
CA GLN A 25 -9.45 -18.02 -1.95
C GLN A 25 -9.60 -18.17 -3.48
N PHE A 26 -10.83 -18.02 -3.98
CA PHE A 26 -11.19 -18.19 -5.39
C PHE A 26 -12.16 -17.08 -5.81
N GLY A 27 -12.07 -16.64 -7.06
CA GLY A 27 -13.01 -15.69 -7.66
C GLY A 27 -12.35 -14.54 -8.39
N PRO A 28 -13.15 -13.64 -9.00
CA PRO A 28 -12.63 -12.59 -9.86
C PRO A 28 -12.04 -11.38 -9.09
N GLY A 29 -12.44 -11.20 -7.83
CA GLY A 29 -12.05 -10.06 -6.99
C GLY A 29 -11.27 -10.46 -5.73
N LEU A 30 -10.86 -9.46 -4.98
CA LEU A 30 -10.11 -9.57 -3.74
C LEU A 30 -11.05 -9.88 -2.57
N MET A 31 -10.68 -10.88 -1.76
CA MET A 31 -11.46 -11.28 -0.57
C MET A 31 -12.93 -11.61 -0.93
N GLN A 32 -13.90 -10.84 -0.42
CA GLN A 32 -15.32 -10.96 -0.76
C GLN A 32 -15.85 -9.71 -1.48
N SER A 33 -14.96 -8.98 -2.16
CA SER A 33 -15.25 -7.76 -2.90
C SER A 33 -15.18 -8.00 -4.41
N PRO A 34 -15.96 -7.26 -5.23
CA PRO A 34 -15.77 -7.26 -6.68
C PRO A 34 -14.47 -6.56 -7.11
N ALA A 35 -13.81 -5.82 -6.21
CA ALA A 35 -12.56 -5.11 -6.50
C ALA A 35 -11.46 -6.10 -6.91
N ARG A 36 -10.82 -5.85 -8.04
CA ARG A 36 -9.80 -6.77 -8.60
C ARG A 36 -8.38 -6.40 -8.20
N ARG A 37 -8.21 -5.17 -7.74
CA ARG A 37 -6.95 -4.61 -7.25
C ARG A 37 -7.22 -3.67 -6.09
N GLY A 38 -6.17 -3.40 -5.33
CA GLY A 38 -6.20 -2.49 -4.20
C GLY A 38 -4.79 -2.12 -3.76
N GLY A 39 -4.70 -1.46 -2.62
CA GLY A 39 -3.43 -1.14 -2.00
C GLY A 39 -3.54 -1.14 -0.49
N TYR A 40 -2.38 -1.17 0.15
CA TYR A 40 -2.26 -1.12 1.59
C TYR A 40 -1.02 -0.29 1.88
N SER A 41 -1.20 0.84 2.55
CA SER A 41 -0.13 1.81 2.74
C SER A 41 -0.11 2.24 4.20
N TYR A 42 1.07 2.34 4.78
CA TYR A 42 1.25 2.93 6.11
C TYR A 42 2.64 3.53 6.24
N ALA A 43 2.77 4.46 7.18
CA ALA A 43 4.05 4.96 7.67
C ALA A 43 3.89 5.41 9.12
N THR A 44 4.97 5.28 9.90
CA THR A 44 5.03 5.77 11.29
C THR A 44 6.33 6.55 11.46
N ALA A 45 6.23 7.86 11.63
CA ALA A 45 7.39 8.73 11.87
C ALA A 45 7.74 8.79 13.36
N SER A 46 6.70 8.83 14.20
CA SER A 46 6.80 9.05 15.65
C SER A 46 5.58 8.45 16.37
N GLU A 47 5.53 8.61 17.69
CA GLU A 47 4.31 8.36 18.48
C GLU A 47 3.19 9.40 18.24
N HIS A 48 3.47 10.44 17.43
CA HIS A 48 2.57 11.54 17.15
C HIS A 48 2.12 11.62 15.69
N ASP A 49 2.86 11.00 14.77
CA ASP A 49 2.68 11.16 13.33
C ASP A 49 2.76 9.81 12.62
N ALA A 50 1.60 9.36 12.14
CA ALA A 50 1.47 8.11 11.40
C ALA A 50 0.21 8.13 10.55
N PHE A 51 0.19 7.32 9.49
CA PHE A 51 -1.05 7.05 8.77
C PHE A 51 -1.14 5.59 8.36
N HIS A 52 -2.36 5.17 8.07
CA HIS A 52 -2.63 3.90 7.43
C HIS A 52 -3.82 4.04 6.49
N SER A 53 -3.80 3.37 5.34
CA SER A 53 -4.94 3.25 4.46
C SER A 53 -4.94 1.92 3.71
N ILE A 54 -6.07 1.24 3.74
CA ILE A 54 -6.39 0.12 2.85
C ILE A 54 -7.29 0.67 1.76
N THR A 55 -6.92 0.43 0.51
CA THR A 55 -7.65 0.90 -0.66
C THR A 55 -8.10 -0.24 -1.57
N MET A 56 -9.23 -0.05 -2.24
CA MET A 56 -9.77 -0.98 -3.23
C MET A 56 -10.26 -0.23 -4.46
N ASP A 57 -10.07 -0.83 -5.64
CA ASP A 57 -10.59 -0.29 -6.89
C ASP A 57 -11.95 -0.91 -7.25
N PHE A 58 -13.00 -0.11 -7.11
CA PHE A 58 -14.37 -0.47 -7.49
C PHE A 58 -14.76 0.09 -8.88
N GLY A 59 -13.78 0.42 -9.73
CA GLY A 59 -13.98 1.03 -11.05
C GLY A 59 -13.90 2.55 -11.06
N ARG A 60 -13.47 3.17 -9.96
CA ARG A 60 -13.26 4.62 -9.83
C ARG A 60 -11.84 4.96 -9.32
N GLY A 61 -10.91 4.01 -9.46
CA GLY A 61 -9.60 4.08 -8.84
C GLY A 61 -9.61 3.52 -7.41
N CYS A 62 -8.42 3.42 -6.82
CA CYS A 62 -8.24 2.84 -5.48
C CYS A 62 -8.72 3.83 -4.40
N VAL A 63 -9.93 3.61 -3.87
CA VAL A 63 -10.51 4.40 -2.78
C VAL A 63 -10.24 3.77 -1.42
N SER A 64 -10.06 4.58 -0.39
CA SER A 64 -9.87 4.12 1.00
C SER A 64 -11.14 3.46 1.53
N ILE A 65 -10.99 2.24 2.03
CA ILE A 65 -12.05 1.47 2.69
C ILE A 65 -11.79 1.33 4.20
N HIS A 66 -10.57 1.62 4.64
CA HIS A 66 -10.13 1.57 6.02
C HIS A 66 -8.87 2.40 6.18
N GLY A 67 -8.60 2.91 7.38
CA GLY A 67 -7.39 3.66 7.64
C GLY A 67 -7.53 4.66 8.79
N TYR A 68 -6.43 5.33 9.09
CA TYR A 68 -6.38 6.41 10.08
C TYR A 68 -5.32 7.44 9.73
N LEU A 69 -5.44 8.60 10.38
CA LEU A 69 -4.42 9.63 10.51
C LEU A 69 -4.15 9.88 11.99
N LEU A 70 -2.90 9.73 12.40
CA LEU A 70 -2.34 10.19 13.66
C LEU A 70 -1.50 11.41 13.32
N ARG A 71 -1.89 12.56 13.85
CA ARG A 71 -1.18 13.85 13.66
C ARG A 71 -1.18 14.58 14.98
N ASP A 72 -0.02 15.08 15.39
CA ASP A 72 0.18 15.75 16.68
C ASP A 72 -0.35 14.91 17.86
N GLY A 73 -0.16 13.58 17.81
CA GLY A 73 -0.63 12.65 18.84
C GLY A 73 -2.15 12.39 18.83
N THR A 74 -2.90 13.01 17.92
CA THR A 74 -4.36 12.83 17.82
C THR A 74 -4.70 11.89 16.68
N TRP A 75 -5.23 10.73 17.05
CA TRP A 75 -5.71 9.70 16.12
C TRP A 75 -7.14 9.99 15.64
N ALA A 76 -7.40 9.79 14.36
CA ALA A 76 -8.75 9.74 13.81
C ALA A 76 -8.84 8.79 12.61
N LYS A 77 -10.01 8.21 12.40
CA LYS A 77 -10.27 7.32 11.28
C LYS A 77 -10.27 8.10 9.96
N LEU A 78 -9.75 7.52 8.88
CA LEU A 78 -9.97 8.09 7.54
C LEU A 78 -11.45 7.96 7.16
N ALA A 79 -12.08 9.09 6.84
CA ALA A 79 -13.46 9.14 6.36
C ALA A 79 -13.53 8.87 4.85
N ARG A 80 -12.52 9.33 4.11
CA ARG A 80 -12.33 9.08 2.68
C ARG A 80 -10.86 9.17 2.29
N GLY A 81 -10.50 8.61 1.15
CA GLY A 81 -9.17 8.78 0.57
C GLY A 81 -9.01 8.07 -0.76
N HIS A 82 -7.92 8.39 -1.45
CA HIS A 82 -7.55 7.83 -2.74
C HIS A 82 -6.07 7.46 -2.71
N ARG A 83 -5.72 6.37 -3.40
CA ARG A 83 -4.34 5.99 -3.69
C ARG A 83 -4.12 5.96 -5.19
N GLU A 84 -3.06 6.59 -5.64
CA GLU A 84 -2.62 6.61 -7.03
C GLU A 84 -1.20 6.07 -7.16
N VAL A 85 -0.94 5.30 -8.21
CA VAL A 85 0.42 4.92 -8.63
C VAL A 85 0.83 5.92 -9.70
N VAL A 86 1.68 6.87 -9.32
CA VAL A 86 2.08 8.00 -10.19
C VAL A 86 3.32 7.67 -11.03
N GLU A 87 4.09 6.66 -10.63
CA GLU A 87 5.24 6.17 -11.39
C GLU A 87 5.34 4.64 -11.27
N ARG A 88 5.67 3.99 -12.38
CA ARG A 88 5.97 2.55 -12.42
C ARG A 88 7.40 2.34 -12.88
N ASP A 89 8.06 1.35 -12.28
CA ASP A 89 9.38 0.90 -12.66
C ASP A 89 9.30 0.17 -14.03
N ASP A 90 10.03 0.66 -15.04
CA ASP A 90 9.97 0.12 -16.41
C ASP A 90 10.51 -1.31 -16.52
N ALA A 91 11.46 -1.68 -15.66
CA ALA A 91 12.09 -3.00 -15.66
C ALA A 91 11.18 -4.09 -15.10
N THR A 92 10.22 -3.73 -14.24
CA THR A 92 9.40 -4.69 -13.49
C THR A 92 7.89 -4.49 -13.63
N GLY A 93 7.44 -3.29 -13.99
CA GLY A 93 6.03 -2.90 -14.10
C GLY A 93 5.34 -2.59 -12.77
N TRP A 94 6.06 -2.67 -11.65
CA TRP A 94 5.55 -2.39 -10.30
C TRP A 94 5.60 -0.91 -9.97
N ALA A 95 4.81 -0.48 -9.00
CA ALA A 95 4.86 0.88 -8.48
C ALA A 95 6.29 1.26 -8.06
N ALA A 96 6.73 2.44 -8.47
CA ALA A 96 7.95 3.09 -8.01
C ALA A 96 7.61 4.30 -7.13
N ARG A 97 6.53 5.02 -7.47
CA ARG A 97 5.99 6.11 -6.66
C ARG A 97 4.48 6.05 -6.56
N VAL A 98 3.98 6.42 -5.39
CA VAL A 98 2.56 6.43 -5.05
C VAL A 98 2.19 7.71 -4.32
N VAL A 99 0.94 8.13 -4.46
CA VAL A 99 0.38 9.25 -3.70
C VAL A 99 -0.89 8.77 -3.00
N LEU A 100 -1.02 9.08 -1.72
CA LEU A 100 -2.25 8.95 -0.96
C LEU A 100 -2.79 10.32 -0.62
N THR A 101 -4.07 10.51 -0.87
CA THR A 101 -4.83 11.66 -0.38
C THR A 101 -6.00 11.20 0.46
N GLY A 102 -6.46 12.00 1.41
CA GLY A 102 -7.62 11.65 2.23
C GLY A 102 -8.05 12.74 3.19
N VAL A 103 -9.16 12.48 3.86
CA VAL A 103 -9.66 13.31 4.96
C VAL A 103 -10.14 12.41 6.07
N ASP A 104 -9.73 12.71 7.30
CA ASP A 104 -10.16 11.96 8.48
C ASP A 104 -11.52 12.45 9.04
N THR A 105 -12.01 11.78 10.08
CA THR A 105 -13.29 12.13 10.72
C THR A 105 -13.26 13.45 11.49
N LEU A 106 -12.09 14.05 11.70
CA LEU A 106 -11.94 15.39 12.29
C LEU A 106 -11.82 16.48 11.22
N GLY A 107 -11.84 16.11 9.93
CA GLY A 107 -11.74 17.03 8.80
C GLY A 107 -10.30 17.39 8.41
N ARG A 108 -9.28 16.71 8.96
CA ARG A 108 -7.88 16.94 8.61
C ARG A 108 -7.52 16.23 7.31
N GLU A 109 -6.84 16.95 6.42
CA GLU A 109 -6.40 16.40 5.12
C GLU A 109 -5.10 15.62 5.26
N LEU A 110 -5.02 14.45 4.63
CA LEU A 110 -3.81 13.68 4.42
C LEU A 110 -3.35 13.87 2.98
N HIS A 111 -2.08 14.22 2.79
CA HIS A 111 -1.35 14.09 1.53
C HIS A 111 -0.02 13.41 1.83
N ALA A 112 0.17 12.20 1.30
CA ALA A 112 1.35 11.39 1.53
C ALA A 112 1.94 10.90 0.20
N GLU A 113 3.24 11.14 0.00
CA GLU A 113 3.97 10.71 -1.18
C GLU A 113 4.95 9.60 -0.81
N GLY A 114 4.88 8.47 -1.52
CA GLY A 114 5.68 7.29 -1.24
C GLY A 114 6.64 6.96 -2.37
N ARG A 115 7.89 6.65 -2.04
CA ARG A 115 8.90 6.09 -2.94
C ARG A 115 9.30 4.69 -2.50
N LEU A 116 9.13 3.70 -3.38
CA LEU A 116 9.44 2.30 -3.10
C LEU A 116 10.92 2.01 -3.36
N TYR A 117 11.63 1.42 -2.39
CA TYR A 117 13.08 1.13 -2.48
C TYR A 117 13.38 -0.31 -2.90
N ASN A 118 12.67 -1.26 -2.33
CA ASN A 118 12.72 -2.67 -2.69
C ASN A 118 11.31 -3.24 -2.74
N ARG A 119 11.14 -4.36 -3.43
CA ARG A 119 9.84 -4.98 -3.67
C ARG A 119 9.93 -6.50 -3.56
N LEU A 120 8.92 -7.12 -2.96
CA LEU A 120 8.75 -8.56 -2.87
C LEU A 120 7.34 -8.92 -3.36
N GLY A 121 7.28 -9.65 -4.48
CA GLY A 121 6.03 -10.13 -5.08
C GLY A 121 5.72 -11.58 -4.68
N PHE A 122 4.55 -11.85 -4.12
CA PHE A 122 4.14 -13.19 -3.72
C PHE A 122 2.62 -13.33 -3.58
N PHE A 123 2.13 -14.57 -3.57
CA PHE A 123 0.74 -14.85 -3.22
C PHE A 123 0.60 -14.98 -1.71
N LEU A 124 -0.10 -14.04 -1.07
CA LEU A 124 -0.49 -14.13 0.35
C LEU A 124 -1.53 -15.22 0.58
N ASN A 125 -2.35 -15.47 -0.45
CA ASN A 125 -3.25 -16.61 -0.58
C ASN A 125 -3.50 -16.86 -2.09
N PRO A 126 -4.16 -17.96 -2.49
CA PRO A 126 -4.30 -18.31 -3.91
C PRO A 126 -4.93 -17.24 -4.83
N ASN A 127 -5.68 -16.27 -4.28
CA ASN A 127 -6.32 -15.20 -5.05
C ASN A 127 -5.95 -13.79 -4.59
N LEU A 128 -4.82 -13.64 -3.89
CA LEU A 128 -4.24 -12.36 -3.52
C LEU A 128 -2.74 -12.39 -3.82
N PHE A 129 -2.38 -11.88 -5.00
CA PHE A 129 -0.99 -11.55 -5.30
C PHE A 129 -0.72 -10.15 -4.79
N THR A 130 0.33 -10.00 -4.00
CA THR A 130 0.79 -8.72 -3.50
C THR A 130 2.20 -8.43 -3.98
N VAL A 131 2.49 -7.17 -4.24
CA VAL A 131 3.85 -6.65 -4.31
C VAL A 131 4.02 -5.70 -3.14
N ASN A 132 4.75 -6.16 -2.12
CA ASN A 132 5.06 -5.37 -0.94
C ASN A 132 6.36 -4.61 -1.19
N GLY A 133 6.41 -3.32 -0.83
CA GLY A 133 7.64 -2.55 -0.90
C GLY A 133 7.89 -1.72 0.35
N LEU A 134 9.15 -1.73 0.82
CA LEU A 134 9.63 -0.74 1.76
C LEU A 134 9.51 0.62 1.09
N THR A 135 8.81 1.52 1.76
CA THR A 135 8.46 2.80 1.19
C THR A 135 8.89 3.90 2.14
N GLU A 136 9.66 4.84 1.61
CA GLU A 136 9.90 6.13 2.24
C GLU A 136 8.71 7.03 1.91
N TRP A 137 8.09 7.59 2.94
CA TRP A 137 6.93 8.44 2.82
C TRP A 137 7.24 9.85 3.28
N THR A 138 6.70 10.84 2.59
CA THR A 138 6.63 12.22 3.06
C THR A 138 5.17 12.63 3.23
N PHE A 139 4.81 13.12 4.41
CA PHE A 139 3.49 13.66 4.74
C PHE A 139 3.64 14.68 5.86
N ASP A 140 2.81 15.73 5.91
CA ASP A 140 2.82 16.73 6.99
C ASP A 140 4.21 17.34 7.32
N GLY A 141 5.10 17.39 6.32
CA GLY A 141 6.48 17.88 6.49
C GLY A 141 7.43 16.89 7.17
N VAL A 142 6.99 15.68 7.50
CA VAL A 142 7.84 14.60 8.06
C VAL A 142 8.19 13.55 7.01
N THR A 143 9.34 12.90 7.19
CA THR A 143 9.74 11.70 6.44
C THR A 143 9.68 10.49 7.36
N ALA A 144 9.09 9.40 6.87
CA ALA A 144 8.89 8.18 7.63
C ALA A 144 9.11 6.93 6.78
N TRP A 145 9.40 5.82 7.44
CA TRP A 145 9.44 4.50 6.81
C TRP A 145 8.15 3.75 7.05
N GLY A 146 7.77 2.95 6.07
CA GLY A 146 6.64 2.05 6.16
C GLY A 146 6.54 1.18 4.92
N GLU A 147 5.31 0.86 4.53
CA GLU A 147 5.07 -0.09 3.46
C GLU A 147 4.01 0.42 2.50
N ASP A 148 4.15 0.01 1.25
CA ASP A 148 3.09 0.09 0.25
C ASP A 148 2.92 -1.28 -0.41
N HIS A 149 1.67 -1.70 -0.58
CA HIS A 149 1.31 -2.91 -1.33
C HIS A 149 0.57 -2.54 -2.60
N GLU A 150 0.92 -3.17 -3.71
CA GLU A 150 0.00 -3.36 -4.82
C GLU A 150 -0.64 -4.74 -4.71
N ASN A 151 -1.96 -4.77 -4.47
CA ASN A 151 -2.73 -5.99 -4.34
C ASN A 151 -3.53 -6.29 -5.61
N PHE A 152 -3.52 -7.54 -6.05
CA PHE A 152 -4.19 -8.01 -7.25
C PHE A 152 -4.87 -9.36 -7.02
N SER A 153 -6.06 -9.54 -7.60
CA SER A 153 -6.65 -10.87 -7.74
C SER A 153 -5.82 -11.72 -8.71
N ALA A 154 -5.93 -13.04 -8.64
CA ALA A 154 -5.16 -13.94 -9.50
C ALA A 154 -5.40 -13.66 -11.00
N ALA A 155 -6.63 -13.28 -11.37
CA ALA A 155 -6.95 -12.89 -12.75
C ALA A 155 -6.36 -11.52 -13.12
N GLU A 156 -6.32 -10.58 -12.18
CA GLU A 156 -5.84 -9.22 -12.42
C GLU A 156 -4.32 -9.17 -12.58
N ILE A 157 -3.56 -9.86 -11.74
CA ILE A 157 -2.09 -9.88 -11.87
C ILE A 157 -1.65 -10.43 -13.23
N ARG A 158 -2.40 -11.40 -13.77
CA ARG A 158 -2.16 -11.95 -15.12
C ARG A 158 -2.42 -10.91 -16.20
N ARG A 159 -3.46 -10.08 -16.06
CA ARG A 159 -3.74 -8.96 -16.99
C ARG A 159 -2.63 -7.93 -16.90
N HIS A 160 -2.38 -7.42 -15.70
CA HIS A 160 -1.34 -6.42 -15.43
C HIS A 160 0.02 -6.80 -16.03
N SER A 161 0.45 -8.04 -15.78
CA SER A 161 1.73 -8.55 -16.30
C SER A 161 1.77 -8.69 -17.84
N ARG A 162 0.64 -8.92 -18.51
CA ARG A 162 0.59 -8.93 -19.98
C ARG A 162 0.66 -7.51 -20.54
N ASP A 163 -0.10 -6.59 -19.95
CA ASP A 163 -0.15 -5.20 -20.39
C ASP A 163 1.21 -4.52 -20.22
N TRP A 164 1.92 -4.80 -19.12
CA TRP A 164 3.29 -4.33 -18.93
C TRP A 164 4.25 -4.88 -20.00
N ARG A 165 4.23 -6.19 -20.28
CA ARG A 165 5.08 -6.79 -21.32
C ARG A 165 4.80 -6.21 -22.70
N ALA A 166 3.53 -6.00 -23.05
CA ALA A 166 3.15 -5.40 -24.31
C ALA A 166 3.68 -3.97 -24.46
N ARG A 167 3.59 -3.14 -23.40
CA ARG A 167 4.18 -1.79 -23.39
C ARG A 167 5.69 -1.81 -23.58
N ARG A 168 6.39 -2.73 -22.91
CA ARG A 168 7.84 -2.88 -23.01
C ARG A 168 8.31 -3.34 -24.39
N SER A 169 7.51 -4.13 -25.12
CA SER A 169 7.85 -4.58 -26.47
C SER A 169 7.53 -3.54 -27.56
N ALA A 170 6.81 -2.47 -27.23
CA ALA A 170 6.39 -1.44 -28.17
C ALA A 170 7.32 -0.20 -28.20
N GLY A 171 8.28 -0.11 -27.29
CA GLY A 171 9.32 0.93 -27.22
C GLY A 171 10.71 0.33 -27.34
#